data_AF-A0AAW1C651-F1
#
_entry.id   AF-A0AAW1C651-F1
#
_cell.length_a   1.000
_cell.length_b   1.000
_cell.length_c   1.000
_cell.angle_alpha   90.00
_cell.angle_beta   90.00
_cell.angle_gamma   90.00
#
_symmetry.space_group_name_H-M   'P 1'
#
loop_
_entity.id
_entity.type
_entity.pdbx_description
1 polymer ?
#
loop_
_entity_poly.entity_id
_entity_poly.type
_entity_poly.pdbx_seq_one_letter_code
_entity_poly.pdbx_strand_id
1 'polypeptide(L)'
;MRHLCQPHLAWAALGVGQSSLIGTWKNDLNSTMEINSIGNMGVFSGLYKTAVSASDNPIGPSLLQGIQHQGPQPTFGFTVNWNFWLCQKARIVFLCV
;
A
#
# COMPACT_ATOMS: atom_id res chain seq x y z
N MET A 1 17.35 -17.41 6.50
CA MET A 1 16.00 -16.95 6.84
C MET A 1 16.10 -15.51 7.31
N ARG A 2 15.92 -14.53 6.43
CA ARG A 2 16.05 -13.11 6.78
C ARG A 2 14.70 -12.43 6.64
N HIS A 3 14.37 -11.70 7.69
CA HIS A 3 13.17 -10.95 7.96
C HIS A 3 12.87 -9.95 6.83
N LEU A 4 11.73 -10.09 6.16
CA LEU A 4 11.17 -9.08 5.26
C LEU A 4 9.96 -8.42 5.92
N CYS A 5 10.17 -7.87 7.12
CA CYS A 5 9.48 -6.68 7.59
C CYS A 5 10.53 -5.56 7.56
N GLN A 6 10.87 -5.06 6.36
CA GLN A 6 11.78 -3.92 6.25
C GLN A 6 10.95 -2.65 5.95
N PRO A 7 11.00 -1.62 6.81
CA PRO A 7 10.22 -0.39 6.67
C PRO A 7 10.83 0.62 5.69
N HIS A 8 11.62 0.17 4.70
CA HIS A 8 12.33 1.07 3.78
C HIS A 8 11.85 0.90 2.34
N LEU A 9 10.54 1.07 2.13
CA LEU A 9 9.97 1.19 0.80
C LEU A 9 9.72 2.67 0.56
N ALA A 10 10.49 3.31 -0.31
CA ALA A 10 10.12 4.61 -0.84
C ALA A 10 9.01 4.39 -1.88
N TRP A 11 7.98 5.24 -1.88
CA TRP A 11 6.90 5.21 -2.87
C TRP A 11 7.05 6.45 -3.74
N ALA A 12 7.08 6.25 -5.05
CA ALA A 12 6.97 7.35 -5.99
C ALA A 12 5.54 7.37 -6.56
N ALA A 13 4.89 8.53 -6.51
CA ALA A 13 3.64 8.77 -7.23
C ALA A 13 3.93 8.73 -8.74
N LEU A 14 3.20 7.91 -9.49
CA LEU A 14 3.24 7.95 -10.95
C LEU A 14 2.22 8.98 -11.44
N GLY A 15 2.52 10.26 -11.19
CA GLY A 15 1.70 11.40 -11.60
C GLY A 15 0.65 11.86 -10.58
N VAL A 16 0.47 13.19 -10.54
CA VAL A 16 -0.43 14.03 -9.71
C VAL A 16 0.13 14.46 -8.34
N GLY A 17 -0.09 15.76 -8.03
CA GLY A 17 0.54 16.55 -6.98
C GLY A 17 0.38 16.01 -5.55
N GLN A 18 1.37 16.38 -4.72
CA GLN A 18 1.75 15.87 -3.39
C GLN A 18 0.65 15.73 -2.30
N SER A 19 -0.62 16.02 -2.58
CA SER A 19 -1.70 16.01 -1.58
C SER A 19 -2.82 14.99 -1.83
N SER A 20 -2.75 14.19 -2.90
CA SER A 20 -3.78 13.18 -3.22
C SER A 20 -3.18 11.78 -3.30
N LEU A 21 -3.65 10.85 -2.47
CA LEU A 21 -3.28 9.42 -2.57
C LEU A 21 -3.95 8.72 -3.76
N ILE A 22 -4.89 9.37 -4.45
CA ILE A 22 -5.58 8.79 -5.61
C ILE A 22 -4.58 8.64 -6.75
N GLY A 23 -4.51 7.43 -7.31
CA GLY A 23 -3.64 7.11 -8.43
C GLY A 23 -2.93 5.78 -8.26
N THR A 24 -1.93 5.57 -9.12
CA THR A 24 -1.09 4.39 -9.13
C THR A 24 0.27 4.70 -8.54
N TRP A 25 0.67 3.89 -7.58
CA TRP A 25 1.90 4.00 -6.83
C TRP A 25 2.76 2.80 -7.11
N LYS A 26 4.06 3.02 -7.17
CA LYS A 26 5.04 1.94 -7.33
C LYS A 26 6.17 2.15 -6.35
N ASN A 27 6.60 1.07 -5.71
CA ASN A 27 7.77 1.09 -4.83
C ASN A 27 9.02 0.55 -5.53
N ASP A 28 10.16 0.67 -4.86
CA ASP A 28 11.47 0.22 -5.37
C ASP A 28 11.55 -1.29 -5.62
N LEU A 29 10.68 -2.08 -4.98
CA LEU A 29 10.55 -3.51 -5.23
C LEU A 29 9.64 -3.83 -6.40
N ASN A 30 9.16 -2.83 -7.15
CA ASN A 30 8.25 -2.99 -8.29
C ASN A 30 6.83 -3.47 -7.90
N SER A 31 6.47 -3.39 -6.61
CA SER A 31 5.09 -3.63 -6.17
C SER A 31 4.23 -2.41 -6.50
N THR A 32 2.96 -2.65 -6.80
CA THR A 32 2.03 -1.59 -7.22
C THR A 32 0.86 -1.47 -6.26
N MET A 33 0.41 -0.24 -6.05
CA MET A 33 -0.80 0.10 -5.32
C MET A 33 -1.67 1.01 -6.19
N GLU A 34 -2.97 0.73 -6.25
CA GLU A 34 -3.95 1.55 -6.95
C GLU A 34 -5.02 2.02 -5.96
N ILE A 35 -5.20 3.33 -5.83
CA ILE A 35 -6.22 3.96 -4.99
C ILE A 35 -7.15 4.76 -5.89
N ASN A 36 -8.42 4.36 -5.93
CA ASN A 36 -9.41 4.94 -6.86
C ASN A 36 -10.22 6.07 -6.24
N SER A 37 -10.38 6.08 -4.92
CA SER A 37 -11.11 7.13 -4.22
C SER A 37 -10.67 7.24 -2.76
N ILE A 38 -10.85 8.43 -2.20
CA ILE A 38 -10.68 8.70 -0.78
C ILE A 38 -11.98 9.36 -0.29
N GLY A 39 -12.59 8.80 0.75
CA GLY A 39 -13.78 9.36 1.38
C GLY A 39 -13.46 10.59 2.23
N ASN A 40 -14.50 11.32 2.61
CA ASN A 40 -14.39 12.60 3.34
C ASN A 40 -13.65 12.48 4.69
N MET A 41 -13.60 11.29 5.29
CA MET A 41 -12.86 11.01 6.53
C MET A 41 -11.42 10.52 6.28
N GLY A 42 -10.93 10.63 5.04
CA GLY A 42 -9.62 10.12 4.65
C GLY A 42 -9.56 8.60 4.46
N VAL A 43 -10.66 7.87 4.61
CA VAL A 43 -10.72 6.42 4.39
C VAL A 43 -10.61 6.13 2.90
N PHE A 44 -9.74 5.19 2.53
CA PHE A 44 -9.56 4.78 1.14
C PHE A 44 -9.49 3.25 1.01
N SER A 45 -9.80 2.79 -0.20
CA SER A 45 -9.70 1.39 -0.61
C SER A 45 -8.97 1.30 -1.93
N GLY A 46 -8.35 0.14 -2.18
CA GLY A 46 -7.56 -0.05 -3.38
C GLY A 46 -7.16 -1.49 -3.60
N LEU A 47 -6.26 -1.66 -4.58
CA LEU A 47 -5.62 -2.94 -4.87
C LEU A 47 -4.12 -2.82 -4.65
N TYR A 48 -3.56 -3.81 -3.97
CA TYR A 48 -2.13 -3.99 -3.81
C TYR A 48 -1.69 -5.23 -4.57
N LYS A 49 -0.67 -5.10 -5.41
CA LYS A 49 -0.01 -6.23 -6.07
C LYS A 49 1.46 -6.21 -5.67
N THR A 50 1.85 -7.17 -4.83
CA THR A 50 3.26 -7.35 -4.48
C THR A 50 4.03 -7.87 -5.70
N ALA A 51 5.28 -7.48 -5.83
CA ALA A 51 6.21 -8.08 -6.78
C ALA A 51 7.04 -9.21 -6.16
N VAL A 52 7.05 -9.30 -4.83
CA VAL A 52 7.83 -10.27 -4.07
C VAL A 52 6.93 -11.09 -3.14
N SER A 53 7.22 -12.38 -3.04
CA SER A 53 6.53 -13.31 -2.15
C SER A 53 7.56 -14.27 -1.56
N ALA A 54 7.40 -14.58 -0.27
CA ALA A 54 8.07 -15.69 0.42
C ALA A 54 7.31 -17.03 0.33
N SER A 55 6.20 -17.10 -0.42
CA SER A 55 5.50 -18.34 -0.78
C SER A 55 5.58 -18.58 -2.28
N ASP A 56 5.49 -19.84 -2.66
CA ASP A 56 5.42 -20.29 -4.06
C ASP A 56 4.01 -20.16 -4.65
N ASN A 57 3.05 -19.65 -3.89
CA ASN A 57 1.70 -19.42 -4.37
C ASN A 57 1.70 -18.32 -5.44
N PRO A 58 0.86 -18.45 -6.49
CA PRO A 58 0.71 -17.41 -7.48
C PRO A 58 0.33 -16.07 -6.84
N ILE A 59 1.08 -15.02 -7.17
CA ILE A 59 0.81 -13.68 -6.67
C ILE A 59 -0.39 -13.08 -7.41
N GLY A 60 -1.45 -12.79 -6.66
CA GLY A 60 -2.63 -12.06 -7.14
C GLY A 60 -2.71 -10.63 -6.60
N PRO A 61 -3.59 -9.78 -7.17
CA PRO A 61 -3.96 -8.53 -6.53
C PRO A 61 -4.75 -8.82 -5.24
N SER A 62 -4.48 -8.04 -4.20
CA SER A 62 -5.09 -8.13 -2.87
C SER A 62 -5.74 -6.81 -2.50
N LEU A 63 -6.88 -6.86 -1.83
CA LEU A 63 -7.58 -5.64 -1.39
C LEU A 63 -6.74 -4.93 -0.33
N LEU A 64 -6.66 -3.60 -0.40
CA LEU A 64 -6.13 -2.78 0.68
C LEU A 64 -7.21 -1.83 1.19
N GLN A 65 -7.14 -1.52 2.48
CA GLN A 65 -7.96 -0.48 3.11
C GLN A 65 -7.09 0.35 4.05
N GLY A 66 -7.22 1.66 3.97
CA GLY A 66 -6.44 2.57 4.79
C GLY A 66 -7.18 3.84 5.17
N ILE A 67 -6.47 4.69 5.88
CA ILE A 67 -6.91 6.02 6.28
C ILE A 67 -5.75 6.99 6.13
N GLN A 68 -6.03 8.19 5.62
CA GLN A 68 -5.12 9.32 5.60
C GLN A 68 -5.55 10.40 6.57
N HIS A 69 -4.61 10.88 7.37
CA HIS A 69 -4.77 12.06 8.21
C HIS A 69 -4.96 13.30 7.33
N GLN A 70 -6.00 14.07 7.61
CA GLN A 70 -6.30 15.30 6.88
C GLN A 70 -5.51 16.46 7.53
N GLY A 71 -4.31 16.73 7.02
CA GLY A 71 -3.46 17.82 7.51
C GLY A 71 -2.52 18.34 6.43
N PRO A 72 -1.79 19.45 6.70
CA PRO A 72 -0.85 20.05 5.75
C PRO A 72 0.25 19.10 5.25
N GLN A 73 0.58 18.09 6.07
CA GLN A 73 1.44 16.96 5.74
C GLN A 73 0.66 15.68 6.08
N PRO A 74 -0.12 15.14 5.12
CA PRO A 74 -1.00 14.02 5.40
C PRO A 74 -0.18 12.72 5.55
N THR A 75 -0.19 12.14 6.74
CA THR A 75 0.29 10.78 6.97
C THR A 75 -0.82 9.79 6.69
N PHE A 76 -0.50 8.59 6.18
CA PHE A 76 -1.51 7.56 5.95
C PHE A 76 -1.05 6.19 6.42
N GLY A 77 -1.97 5.25 6.53
CA GLY A 77 -1.66 3.86 6.83
C GLY A 77 -2.73 2.96 6.27
N PHE A 78 -2.35 1.73 5.90
CA PHE A 78 -3.31 0.76 5.36
C PHE A 78 -3.00 -0.67 5.79
N THR A 79 -3.99 -1.52 5.59
CA THR A 79 -3.86 -2.98 5.74
C THR A 79 -4.10 -3.61 4.38
N VAL A 80 -3.30 -4.62 4.03
CA VAL A 80 -3.53 -5.45 2.86
C VAL A 80 -4.17 -6.76 3.33
N ASN A 81 -5.32 -7.09 2.74
CA ASN A 81 -5.98 -8.38 2.91
C ASN A 81 -5.49 -9.33 1.81
N TRP A 82 -4.52 -10.16 2.16
CA TRP A 82 -3.88 -11.05 1.21
C TRP A 82 -4.73 -12.27 0.87
N ASN A 83 -5.06 -12.45 -0.41
CA ASN A 83 -5.88 -13.58 -0.88
C ASN A 83 -5.08 -14.84 -1.25
N PHE A 84 -3.75 -14.81 -1.22
CA PHE A 84 -2.87 -15.94 -1.59
C PHE A 84 -1.92 -16.42 -0.47
N TRP A 85 -2.04 -15.84 0.73
CA TRP A 85 -1.22 -16.20 1.89
C TRP A 85 -2.04 -16.92 2.96
N LEU A 86 -1.48 -17.98 3.56
CA LEU A 86 -2.09 -18.67 4.72
C LEU A 86 -2.10 -17.80 5.99
N CYS A 87 -1.17 -16.85 6.11
CA CYS A 87 -1.19 -15.80 7.14
C CYS A 87 -1.75 -14.51 6.51
N GLN A 88 -3.06 -14.31 6.65
CA GLN A 88 -3.86 -13.43 5.77
C GLN A 88 -3.75 -11.92 6.06
N LYS A 89 -3.04 -11.51 7.14
CA LYS A 89 -2.99 -10.09 7.56
C LYS A 89 -1.56 -9.63 7.79
N ALA A 90 -1.06 -8.77 6.89
CA ALA A 90 0.08 -7.92 7.18
C ALA A 90 -0.42 -6.48 7.37
N ARG A 91 -0.01 -5.84 8.46
CA ARG A 91 -0.19 -4.40 8.64
C ARG A 91 1.01 -3.71 7.99
N ILE A 92 0.76 -2.88 7.00
CA ILE A 92 1.81 -2.07 6.36
C ILE A 92 1.52 -0.61 6.70
N VAL A 93 2.24 -0.08 7.67
CA VAL A 93 2.16 1.34 8.02
C VAL A 93 3.21 2.07 7.19
N PHE A 94 2.74 3.03 6.40
CA PHE A 94 3.56 3.81 5.49
C PHE A 94 3.54 5.27 5.94
N LEU A 95 4.58 5.68 6.68
CA LEU A 95 4.80 7.08 7.03
C LEU A 95 5.39 7.78 5.79
N CYS A 96 4.59 8.49 4.98
CA CYS A 96 5.19 9.46 4.07
C CYS A 96 5.54 10.71 4.89
N VAL A 97 6.80 11.11 4.75
CA VAL A 97 7.35 12.44 5.05
C VAL A 97 6.95 13.41 3.94
#